data_AF-A0AAW0N238-F1
#
_entry.id   AF-A0AAW0N238-F1
#
_cell.length_a   1.000
_cell.length_b   1.000
_cell.length_c   1.000
_cell.angle_alpha   90.00
_cell.angle_beta   90.00
_cell.angle_gamma   90.00
#
_symmetry.space_group_name_H-M   'P 1'
#
loop_
_entity.id
_entity.type
_entity.pdbx_description
1 polymer ?
#
loop_
_entity_poly.entity_id
_entity_poly.type
_entity_poly.pdbx_seq_one_letter_code
_entity_poly.pdbx_strand_id
1 'polypeptide(L)'
;MFRSKLRQKKSKKRCRLPQRQTRQEDASKPKVVDLTLPGWGEWGGQGLKPSKAKRRRFRIKPGPVVRRKDAKLPDVICRKTETKASPRIRQLESTIRCPLGRTWNSEKTVKKMTQPKVVTQLGTIIEPMGREELRRVSRTRQSENTSPDIQKNTQPKGKKRPAQKRKKHKA
;
A
#
# COMPACT_ATOMS: atom_id res chain seq x y z
N MET A 1 -47.81 -38.58 12.89
CA MET A 1 -46.50 -39.22 12.66
C MET A 1 -45.49 -38.17 12.19
N PHE A 2 -44.34 -38.10 12.88
CA PHE A 2 -42.99 -37.66 12.49
C PHE A 2 -42.83 -36.68 11.29
N ARG A 3 -42.00 -35.61 11.37
CA ARG A 3 -40.55 -35.71 11.57
C ARG A 3 -39.91 -34.39 12.01
N SER A 4 -39.18 -34.52 13.11
CA SER A 4 -37.89 -33.93 13.44
C SER A 4 -37.26 -32.87 12.50
N LYS A 5 -36.95 -31.75 13.15
CA LYS A 5 -35.85 -30.81 12.89
C LYS A 5 -34.62 -31.46 12.24
N LEU A 6 -34.18 -30.89 11.12
CA LEU A 6 -32.76 -30.86 10.75
C LEU A 6 -32.34 -29.42 10.48
N ARG A 7 -32.08 -28.68 11.56
CA ARG A 7 -31.58 -27.31 11.52
C ARG A 7 -30.08 -27.33 11.27
N GLN A 8 -29.70 -27.43 9.99
CA GLN A 8 -28.31 -27.31 9.56
C GLN A 8 -27.80 -25.89 9.85
N LYS A 9 -26.80 -25.80 10.73
CA LYS A 9 -26.05 -24.58 11.06
C LYS A 9 -25.27 -24.10 9.84
N LYS A 10 -25.87 -23.33 8.94
CA LYS A 10 -25.09 -22.54 7.98
C LYS A 10 -24.68 -21.23 8.62
N SER A 11 -23.42 -21.23 9.05
CA SER A 11 -22.61 -20.08 9.44
C SER A 11 -22.85 -18.92 8.48
N LYS A 12 -23.69 -17.96 8.89
CA LYS A 12 -23.71 -16.61 8.31
C LYS A 12 -22.35 -16.00 8.62
N LYS A 13 -21.44 -15.99 7.63
CA LYS A 13 -20.32 -15.05 7.62
C LYS A 13 -20.90 -13.65 7.51
N ARG A 14 -21.34 -13.13 8.65
CA ARG A 14 -21.81 -11.76 8.81
C ARG A 14 -20.56 -10.90 8.71
N CYS A 15 -20.38 -10.23 7.58
CA CYS A 15 -19.37 -9.19 7.42
C CYS A 15 -19.59 -8.16 8.52
N ARG A 16 -18.83 -8.27 9.61
CA ARG A 16 -18.76 -7.18 10.59
C ARG A 16 -18.00 -6.06 9.90
N LEU A 17 -18.65 -4.93 9.69
CA LEU A 17 -18.09 -3.58 9.87
C LEU A 17 -19.09 -2.52 9.40
N PRO A 18 -19.75 -1.80 10.32
CA PRO A 18 -20.30 -0.47 10.03
C PRO A 18 -19.51 0.66 10.72
N GLN A 19 -18.50 0.36 11.54
CA GLN A 19 -17.84 1.39 12.36
C GLN A 19 -16.84 2.29 11.61
N ARG A 20 -16.32 1.88 10.45
CA ARG A 20 -15.38 2.69 9.66
C ARG A 20 -16.07 3.74 8.79
N GLN A 21 -17.27 3.44 8.29
CA GLN A 21 -18.01 4.31 7.38
C GLN A 21 -18.61 5.51 8.12
N THR A 22 -19.19 5.29 9.31
CA THR A 22 -19.71 6.38 10.16
C THR A 22 -18.62 7.38 10.53
N ARG A 23 -17.42 6.90 10.89
CA ARG A 23 -16.26 7.76 11.21
C ARG A 23 -15.80 8.64 10.04
N GLN A 24 -15.86 8.14 8.80
CA GLN A 24 -15.49 8.91 7.60
C GLN A 24 -16.54 9.95 7.22
N GLU A 25 -17.81 9.64 7.42
CA GLU A 25 -18.91 10.59 7.21
C GLU A 25 -18.90 11.68 8.27
N ASP A 26 -18.58 11.36 9.52
CA ASP A 26 -18.42 12.33 10.60
C ASP A 26 -17.23 13.26 10.38
N ALA A 27 -16.11 12.75 9.86
CA ALA A 27 -14.93 13.56 9.55
C ALA A 27 -15.13 14.50 8.35
N SER A 28 -16.02 14.14 7.43
CA SER A 28 -16.35 14.95 6.24
C SER A 28 -17.40 16.02 6.52
N LYS A 29 -17.98 16.07 7.73
CA LYS A 29 -18.93 17.12 8.11
C LYS A 29 -18.18 18.45 8.25
N PRO A 30 -18.59 19.51 7.53
CA PRO A 30 -17.99 20.81 7.67
C PRO A 30 -18.24 21.33 9.08
N LYS A 31 -17.16 21.63 9.79
CA LYS A 31 -17.22 22.19 11.13
C LYS A 31 -17.62 23.66 11.04
N VAL A 32 -18.37 24.12 12.03
CA VAL A 32 -18.64 25.54 12.19
C VAL A 32 -17.32 26.22 12.55
N VAL A 33 -16.84 27.10 11.67
CA VAL A 33 -15.66 27.91 11.91
C VAL A 33 -16.11 29.20 12.58
N ASP A 34 -15.59 29.44 13.79
CA ASP A 34 -15.76 30.70 14.50
C ASP A 34 -14.55 31.59 14.22
N LEU A 35 -14.77 32.74 13.58
CA LEU A 35 -13.73 33.72 13.25
C LEU A 35 -13.61 34.79 14.33
N THR A 36 -14.21 34.60 15.51
CA THR A 36 -13.96 35.48 16.65
C THR A 36 -12.53 35.28 17.15
N LEU A 37 -11.70 36.32 16.98
CA LEU A 37 -10.40 36.35 17.60
C LEU A 37 -10.57 36.47 19.13
N PRO A 38 -9.85 35.66 19.93
CA PRO A 38 -9.88 35.78 21.38
C PRO A 38 -9.36 37.17 21.78
N GLY A 39 -10.07 37.87 22.67
CA GLY A 39 -9.67 39.19 23.19
C GLY A 39 -10.20 40.42 22.42
N TRP A 40 -10.67 40.32 21.17
CA TRP A 40 -11.18 41.47 20.38
C TRP A 40 -12.57 41.99 20.84
N GLY A 41 -13.17 41.36 21.85
CA GLY A 41 -14.51 41.69 22.35
C GLY A 41 -14.63 41.83 23.87
N GLU A 42 -13.52 41.69 24.60
CA GLU A 42 -13.50 41.62 26.08
C GLU A 42 -13.05 42.94 26.73
N TRP A 43 -12.68 43.95 25.94
CA TRP A 43 -12.29 45.29 26.44
C TRP A 43 -13.43 46.05 27.13
N GLY A 44 -14.67 45.59 26.98
CA GLY A 44 -15.84 46.13 27.69
C GLY A 44 -16.00 45.68 29.14
N GLY A 45 -15.04 44.92 29.69
CA GLY A 45 -15.07 44.39 31.06
C GLY A 45 -15.27 42.87 31.13
N GLN A 46 -14.66 42.23 32.13
CA GLN A 46 -14.76 40.79 32.35
C GLN A 46 -16.22 40.38 32.62
N GLY A 47 -16.72 39.36 31.89
CA GLY A 47 -18.03 38.73 32.15
C GLY A 47 -19.16 39.09 31.18
N LEU A 48 -18.98 40.04 30.26
CA LEU A 48 -20.01 40.40 29.28
C LEU A 48 -20.04 39.44 28.08
N LYS A 49 -21.06 38.57 28.04
CA LYS A 49 -21.29 37.66 26.92
C LYS A 49 -21.68 38.46 25.67
N PRO A 50 -20.99 38.30 24.51
CA PRO A 50 -21.36 39.01 23.30
C PRO A 50 -22.78 38.64 22.85
N SER A 51 -23.58 39.65 22.48
CA SER A 51 -24.95 39.47 22.02
C SER A 51 -25.06 38.47 20.86
N LYS A 52 -26.18 37.75 20.76
CA LYS A 52 -26.46 36.73 19.73
C LYS A 52 -26.25 37.29 18.30
N ALA A 53 -26.55 38.56 18.08
CA ALA A 53 -26.33 39.24 16.81
C ALA A 53 -24.84 39.34 16.42
N LYS A 54 -23.97 39.67 17.39
CA LYS A 54 -22.51 39.77 17.17
C LYS A 54 -21.91 38.39 16.90
N ARG A 55 -22.35 37.35 17.62
CA ARG A 55 -21.93 35.95 17.40
C ARG A 55 -22.29 35.43 16.01
N ARG A 56 -23.47 35.80 15.48
CA ARG A 56 -23.92 35.36 14.16
C ARG A 56 -23.10 35.96 13.01
N ARG A 57 -22.48 37.12 13.20
CA ARG A 57 -21.63 37.78 12.18
C ARG A 57 -20.29 37.09 11.99
N PHE A 58 -19.69 36.61 13.08
CA PHE A 58 -18.34 36.00 13.05
C PHE A 58 -18.35 34.48 12.93
N ARG A 59 -19.52 33.85 13.12
CA ARG A 59 -19.70 32.40 12.96
C ARG A 59 -20.18 32.09 11.55
N ILE A 60 -19.29 31.56 10.72
CA ILE A 60 -19.66 31.07 9.39
C ILE A 60 -20.39 29.73 9.58
N LYS A 61 -21.68 29.71 9.24
CA LYS A 61 -22.44 28.47 9.18
C LYS A 61 -21.97 27.70 7.95
N PRO A 62 -21.51 26.46 8.08
CA PRO A 62 -21.18 25.66 6.93
C PRO A 62 -22.44 25.39 6.11
N GLY A 63 -22.29 25.32 4.80
CA GLY A 63 -23.38 24.99 3.88
C GLY A 63 -23.99 23.61 4.18
N PRO A 64 -25.21 23.35 3.68
CA PRO A 64 -25.87 22.06 3.89
C PRO A 64 -24.98 20.94 3.36
N VAL A 65 -24.67 19.98 4.24
CA VAL A 65 -23.88 18.81 3.86
C VAL A 65 -24.69 18.02 2.84
N VAL A 66 -24.16 17.90 1.62
CA VAL A 66 -24.75 17.04 0.61
C VAL A 66 -24.67 15.62 1.13
N ARG A 67 -25.79 15.13 1.65
CA ARG A 67 -25.90 13.75 2.14
C ARG A 67 -25.78 12.83 0.93
N ARG A 68 -25.03 11.73 1.11
CA ARG A 68 -24.96 10.68 0.09
C ARG A 68 -26.38 10.19 -0.21
N LYS A 69 -26.68 9.96 -1.49
CA LYS A 69 -28.00 9.51 -1.94
C LYS A 69 -28.42 8.19 -1.27
N ASP A 70 -27.44 7.36 -0.91
CA ASP A 70 -27.64 6.05 -0.29
C ASP A 70 -27.90 6.10 1.22
N ALA A 71 -27.84 7.27 1.88
CA ALA A 71 -27.91 7.40 3.33
C ALA A 71 -29.26 7.00 3.96
N LYS A 72 -30.31 6.81 3.15
CA LYS A 72 -31.63 6.37 3.59
C LYS A 72 -31.83 4.85 3.44
N LEU A 73 -30.92 4.15 2.75
CA LEU A 73 -31.04 2.72 2.52
C LEU A 73 -30.31 1.94 3.62
N PRO A 74 -30.92 0.85 4.14
CA PRO A 74 -30.28 0.01 5.15
C PRO A 74 -29.11 -0.81 4.59
N ASP A 75 -29.16 -1.18 3.30
CA ASP A 75 -28.14 -1.97 2.60
C ASP A 75 -27.95 -1.48 1.15
N VAL A 76 -26.73 -1.57 0.64
CA VAL A 76 -26.40 -1.27 -0.76
C VAL A 76 -26.43 -2.56 -1.59
N ILE A 77 -27.24 -2.58 -2.64
CA ILE A 77 -27.32 -3.72 -3.57
C ILE A 77 -26.20 -3.59 -4.60
N CYS A 78 -25.09 -4.32 -4.38
CA CYS A 78 -24.03 -4.44 -5.36
C CYS A 78 -24.37 -5.54 -6.38
N ARG A 79 -24.64 -5.16 -7.63
CA ARG A 79 -24.80 -6.14 -8.72
C ARG A 79 -23.45 -6.82 -9.00
N LYS A 80 -23.37 -8.12 -8.73
CA LYS A 80 -22.21 -8.94 -9.08
C LYS A 80 -22.36 -9.41 -10.53
N THR A 81 -21.65 -8.76 -11.45
CA THR A 81 -21.49 -9.28 -12.81
C THR A 81 -20.36 -10.32 -12.79
N GLU A 82 -20.67 -11.56 -13.14
CA GLU A 82 -19.65 -12.61 -13.26
C GLU A 82 -18.97 -12.47 -14.62
N THR A 83 -17.84 -11.77 -14.62
CA THR A 83 -16.91 -11.79 -15.75
C THR A 83 -16.22 -13.14 -15.78
N LYS A 84 -16.17 -13.81 -16.94
CA LYS A 84 -15.45 -15.08 -17.12
C LYS A 84 -13.99 -14.88 -16.73
N ALA A 85 -13.65 -15.40 -15.58
CA ALA A 85 -12.39 -15.13 -14.89
C ALA A 85 -11.39 -16.24 -15.24
N SER A 86 -10.21 -15.86 -15.76
CA SER A 86 -9.15 -16.84 -16.04
C SER A 86 -8.72 -17.57 -14.75
N PRO A 87 -8.45 -18.89 -14.78
CA PRO A 87 -8.12 -19.66 -13.57
C PRO A 87 -6.86 -19.18 -12.83
N ARG A 88 -6.02 -18.35 -13.47
CA ARG A 88 -4.77 -17.83 -12.89
C ARG A 88 -4.85 -16.37 -12.44
N ILE A 89 -6.04 -15.83 -12.17
CA ILE A 89 -6.21 -14.43 -11.73
C ILE A 89 -5.34 -14.08 -10.53
N ARG A 90 -5.23 -14.94 -9.52
CA ARG A 90 -4.41 -14.66 -8.34
C ARG A 90 -2.92 -14.47 -8.68
N GLN A 91 -2.41 -15.26 -9.64
CA GLN A 91 -1.02 -15.15 -10.12
C GLN A 91 -0.83 -13.90 -10.99
N LEU A 92 -1.83 -13.58 -11.81
CA LEU A 92 -1.85 -12.36 -12.60
C LEU A 92 -1.86 -11.12 -11.70
N GLU A 93 -2.78 -11.05 -10.73
CA GLU A 93 -2.90 -9.97 -9.75
C GLU A 93 -1.61 -9.73 -8.98
N SER A 94 -0.92 -10.80 -8.56
CA SER A 94 0.38 -10.65 -7.91
C SER A 94 1.45 -10.06 -8.83
N THR A 95 1.38 -10.36 -10.14
CA THR A 95 2.35 -9.89 -11.13
C THR A 95 2.09 -8.43 -11.52
N ILE A 96 0.83 -8.03 -11.68
CA ILE A 96 0.44 -6.66 -12.13
C ILE A 96 0.30 -5.64 -11.00
N ARG A 97 0.54 -6.05 -9.74
CA ARG A 97 0.31 -5.22 -8.54
C ARG A 97 1.15 -3.93 -8.52
N CYS A 98 2.35 -3.97 -9.09
CA CYS A 98 3.27 -2.83 -9.07
C CYS A 98 3.00 -1.92 -10.28
N PRO A 99 2.67 -0.63 -10.07
CA PRO A 99 2.57 0.32 -11.18
C PRO A 99 3.96 0.54 -11.81
N LEU A 100 4.02 0.86 -13.10
CA LEU A 100 5.30 1.08 -13.82
C LEU A 100 5.70 2.57 -13.94
N GLY A 101 4.80 3.49 -13.57
CA GLY A 101 4.97 4.93 -13.82
C GLY A 101 5.95 5.65 -12.89
N ARG A 102 6.57 6.72 -13.40
CA ARG A 102 7.47 7.63 -12.65
C ARG A 102 6.78 8.36 -11.50
N THR A 103 5.47 8.54 -11.57
CA THR A 103 4.68 9.20 -10.51
C THR A 103 4.61 8.37 -9.23
N TRP A 104 4.74 7.03 -9.34
CA TRP A 104 4.53 6.10 -8.23
C TRP A 104 5.81 5.41 -7.77
N ASN A 105 6.87 5.43 -8.59
CA ASN A 105 8.14 4.76 -8.34
C ASN A 105 9.32 5.73 -8.46
N SER A 106 10.42 5.44 -7.76
CA SER A 106 11.67 6.17 -7.94
C SER A 106 12.24 5.99 -9.36
N GLU A 107 13.00 6.97 -9.85
CA GLU A 107 13.59 6.91 -11.18
C GLU A 107 14.49 5.68 -11.40
N LYS A 108 15.24 5.29 -10.36
CA LYS A 108 16.10 4.09 -10.40
C LYS A 108 15.26 2.82 -10.57
N THR A 109 14.13 2.73 -9.88
CA THR A 109 13.21 1.60 -9.97
C THR A 109 12.56 1.53 -11.36
N VAL A 110 12.10 2.66 -11.89
CA VAL A 110 11.50 2.72 -13.24
C VAL A 110 12.51 2.28 -14.29
N LYS A 111 13.73 2.81 -14.27
CA LYS A 111 14.79 2.41 -15.22
C LYS A 111 15.05 0.90 -15.19
N LYS A 112 15.05 0.28 -14.01
CA LYS A 112 15.24 -1.17 -13.85
C LYS A 112 14.04 -1.98 -14.34
N MET A 113 12.81 -1.57 -14.00
CA MET A 113 11.59 -2.29 -14.37
C MET A 113 11.26 -2.20 -15.86
N THR A 114 11.58 -1.08 -16.51
CA THR A 114 11.35 -0.85 -17.94
C THR A 114 12.53 -1.30 -18.81
N GLN A 115 13.63 -1.79 -18.21
CA GLN A 115 14.75 -2.30 -18.97
C GLN A 115 14.33 -3.55 -19.77
N PRO A 116 14.49 -3.58 -21.10
CA PRO A 116 14.14 -4.74 -21.89
C PRO A 116 15.12 -5.89 -21.60
N LYS A 117 14.65 -7.13 -21.78
CA LYS A 117 15.47 -8.33 -21.57
C LYS A 117 16.67 -8.40 -22.50
N VAL A 118 16.55 -7.85 -23.71
CA VAL A 118 17.62 -7.82 -24.72
C VAL A 118 17.85 -6.37 -25.10
N VAL A 119 19.09 -5.91 -24.98
CA VAL A 119 19.55 -4.57 -25.40
C VAL A 119 20.59 -4.78 -26.50
N THR A 120 20.33 -4.26 -27.70
CA THR A 120 21.27 -4.26 -28.82
C THR A 120 21.90 -2.88 -28.96
N GLN A 121 23.17 -2.83 -29.39
CA GLN A 121 23.86 -1.58 -29.69
C GLN A 121 23.66 -1.22 -31.16
N LEU A 122 23.40 0.06 -31.44
CA LEU A 122 23.25 0.54 -32.82
C LEU A 122 24.60 0.50 -33.54
N GLY A 123 24.60 0.10 -34.81
CA GLY A 123 25.81 0.04 -35.64
C GLY A 123 26.73 -1.15 -35.39
N THR A 124 26.39 -2.04 -34.44
CA THR A 124 27.14 -3.27 -34.19
C THR A 124 26.46 -4.45 -34.87
N ILE A 125 27.20 -5.17 -35.72
CA ILE A 125 26.74 -6.45 -36.28
C ILE A 125 26.76 -7.49 -35.17
N ILE A 126 25.65 -8.19 -34.97
CA ILE A 126 25.55 -9.24 -33.95
C ILE A 126 26.12 -10.53 -34.52
N GLU A 127 27.34 -10.86 -34.11
CA GLU A 127 27.96 -12.13 -34.48
C GLU A 127 27.26 -13.31 -33.80
N PRO A 128 27.16 -14.46 -34.48
CA PRO A 128 26.61 -15.66 -33.88
C PRO A 128 27.48 -16.10 -32.69
N MET A 129 26.84 -16.66 -31.67
CA MET A 129 27.56 -17.18 -30.51
C MET A 129 28.48 -18.35 -30.92
N GLY A 130 29.73 -18.32 -30.47
CA GLY A 130 30.66 -19.45 -30.63
C GLY A 130 30.21 -20.69 -29.86
N ARG A 131 30.70 -21.87 -30.28
CA ARG A 131 30.36 -23.17 -29.67
C ARG A 131 30.65 -23.23 -28.17
N GLU A 132 31.69 -22.55 -27.70
CA GLU A 132 32.04 -22.49 -26.28
C GLU A 132 31.07 -21.65 -25.46
N GLU A 133 30.67 -20.47 -25.98
CA GLU A 133 29.68 -19.59 -25.35
C GLU A 133 28.31 -20.26 -25.29
N LEU A 134 27.91 -20.96 -26.35
CA LEU A 134 26.69 -21.78 -26.35
C LEU A 134 26.69 -22.85 -25.25
N ARG A 135 27.84 -23.49 -25.00
CA ARG A 135 28.00 -24.48 -23.91
C ARG A 135 27.98 -23.84 -22.52
N ARG A 136 28.41 -22.59 -22.37
CA ARG A 136 28.33 -21.84 -21.09
C ARG A 136 26.89 -21.46 -20.78
N VAL A 137 26.16 -20.90 -21.76
CA VAL A 137 24.76 -20.50 -21.61
C VAL A 137 23.86 -21.69 -21.26
N SER A 138 24.07 -22.86 -21.85
CA SER A 138 23.28 -24.05 -21.54
C SER A 138 23.48 -24.53 -20.11
N ARG A 139 24.69 -24.45 -19.56
CA ARG A 139 24.99 -24.78 -18.15
C ARG A 139 24.34 -23.79 -17.18
N THR A 140 24.41 -22.48 -17.47
CA THR A 140 23.80 -21.45 -16.61
C THR A 140 22.27 -21.60 -16.55
N ARG A 141 21.62 -21.91 -17.68
CA ARG A 141 20.17 -22.19 -17.71
C ARG A 141 19.78 -23.42 -16.89
N GLN A 142 20.64 -24.44 -16.82
CA GLN A 142 20.40 -25.62 -15.98
C GLN A 142 20.49 -25.29 -14.48
N SER A 143 21.40 -24.40 -14.07
CA SER A 143 21.51 -23.97 -12.67
C SER A 143 20.35 -23.08 -12.21
N GLU A 144 19.75 -22.27 -13.09
CA GLU A 144 18.62 -21.41 -12.73
C GLU A 144 17.29 -22.18 -12.61
N ASN A 145 17.16 -23.29 -13.33
CA ASN A 145 15.98 -24.16 -13.28
C ASN A 145 15.97 -25.09 -12.06
N THR A 146 17.11 -25.26 -11.40
CA THR A 146 17.23 -26.00 -10.15
C THR A 146 17.10 -24.99 -9.01
N SER A 147 15.95 -24.95 -8.32
CA SER A 147 15.78 -24.07 -7.16
C SER A 147 16.92 -24.28 -6.16
N PRO A 148 17.51 -23.22 -5.55
CA PRO A 148 18.47 -23.40 -4.49
C PRO A 148 17.74 -24.02 -3.28
N ASP A 149 18.09 -25.26 -2.98
CA ASP A 149 17.61 -25.96 -1.79
C ASP A 149 18.05 -25.18 -0.54
N ILE A 150 17.08 -24.87 0.31
CA ILE A 150 17.29 -24.21 1.59
C ILE A 150 17.67 -25.30 2.59
N GLN A 151 18.97 -25.35 2.96
CA GLN A 151 19.56 -25.76 4.27
C GLN A 151 20.97 -26.40 4.05
N LYS A 152 22.02 -26.18 4.85
CA LYS A 152 22.11 -25.93 6.29
C LYS A 152 23.21 -24.92 6.63
N ASN A 153 22.88 -24.04 7.58
CA ASN A 153 23.81 -23.29 8.41
C ASN A 153 24.79 -24.26 9.09
N THR A 154 26.06 -24.22 8.68
CA THR A 154 27.18 -24.76 9.46
C THR A 154 28.12 -23.61 9.74
N GLN A 155 28.10 -23.11 10.98
CA GLN A 155 28.98 -22.02 11.41
C GLN A 155 30.44 -22.49 11.43
N PRO A 156 31.37 -21.84 10.71
CA PRO A 156 32.79 -22.04 10.96
C PRO A 156 33.20 -21.26 12.21
N LYS A 157 33.66 -22.00 13.22
CA LYS A 157 34.15 -21.49 14.51
C LYS A 157 35.21 -20.41 14.35
N GLY A 158 35.12 -19.39 15.20
CA GLY A 158 35.98 -18.20 15.18
C GLY A 158 37.48 -18.51 15.20
N LYS A 159 38.20 -17.94 14.22
CA LYS A 159 39.67 -17.84 14.26
C LYS A 159 40.06 -16.58 15.01
N LYS A 160 40.87 -16.76 16.07
CA LYS A 160 41.41 -15.71 16.94
C LYS A 160 42.18 -14.65 16.12
N ARG A 161 41.98 -13.37 16.43
CA ARG A 161 42.74 -12.25 15.84
C ARG A 161 44.23 -12.36 16.25
N PRO A 162 45.20 -12.26 15.33
CA PRO A 162 46.61 -12.21 15.71
C PRO A 162 46.97 -10.86 16.37
N ALA A 163 47.83 -10.92 17.38
CA ALA A 163 48.26 -9.78 18.19
C ALA A 163 49.05 -8.73 17.38
N GLN A 164 48.74 -7.45 17.59
CA GLN A 164 49.48 -6.32 16.99
C GLN A 164 50.88 -6.22 17.62
N LYS A 165 51.92 -6.49 16.82
CA LYS A 165 53.31 -6.19 17.20
C LYS A 165 53.51 -4.68 17.25
N ARG A 166 53.76 -4.14 18.45
CA ARG A 166 54.18 -2.74 18.67
C ARG A 166 55.52 -2.52 17.93
N LYS A 167 55.56 -1.61 16.96
CA LYS A 167 56.83 -1.17 16.35
C LYS A 167 57.57 -0.33 17.40
N LYS A 168 58.79 -0.75 17.75
CA LYS A 168 59.73 0.07 18.53
C LYS A 168 60.21 1.20 17.61
N HIS A 169 60.03 2.45 18.02
CA HIS A 169 60.80 3.56 17.46
C HIS A 169 62.24 3.42 17.97
N LYS A 170 63.22 3.42 17.06
CA LYS A 170 64.64 3.51 17.42
C LYS A 170 65.11 4.92 17.12
N ALA A 171 65.94 5.41 18.06
CA ALA A 171 66.48 6.76 18.21
C ALA A 171 67.09 7.34 16.93
#